data_AF-A0A8J3FZA5-F1
#
_entry.id   AF-A0A8J3FZA5-F1
#
_cell.length_a   1.000
_cell.length_b   1.000
_cell.length_c   1.000
_cell.angle_alpha   90.00
_cell.angle_beta   90.00
_cell.angle_gamma   90.00
#
_symmetry.space_group_name_H-M   'P 1'
#
loop_
_entity.id
_entity.type
_entity.pdbx_description
1 polymer ?
#
loop_
_entity_poly.entity_id
_entity_poly.type
_entity_poly.pdbx_seq_one_letter_code
_entity_poly.pdbx_strand_id
1 'polypeptide(L)'
;MALRTPVPFLSDVEYPAASFRQLLHTMFGRRSGVLVGSGTELPSFGVVPQPTPDMSVRVGRGIAVLAGSQDTEQGSYLLINDAVETVPIGPASTVNDRIDLVGLAVRDGDYTAGDSTAEIVVLAGAPAANPERPTPDPDVTFLPLAEVVVPAKTSVITRDQVHDLRTFTAAQGGIQYTVQSEFDHPGFLGQLRYIPTHGISPVQVFHSGRWRGITSTVYQTTNIRVYNNTAVDRLELARLSIPDPGYPYVVDTSFRYEYGAPGGTRYDGHVVVDNLSQGAVVNVYVGQGPTGDVRTAVAATQSSHVLTGPHTLILRASRIYGTGGLTTTPYNGLFQARIFPAP
;
A
#
# COMPACT_ATOMS: atom_id res chain seq x y z
N MET A 1 24.01 -23.87 13.20
CA MET A 1 23.23 -24.03 14.45
C MET A 1 22.99 -25.52 14.66
N ALA A 2 23.25 -26.05 15.85
CA ALA A 2 22.89 -27.42 16.21
C ALA A 2 21.45 -27.48 16.76
N LEU A 3 20.83 -28.66 16.74
CA LEU A 3 19.50 -28.87 17.35
C LEU A 3 19.60 -28.59 18.86
N ARG A 4 18.76 -27.69 19.38
CA ARG A 4 18.70 -27.42 20.83
C ARG A 4 17.96 -28.56 21.55
N THR A 5 18.57 -29.05 22.63
CA THR A 5 18.00 -30.06 23.53
C THR A 5 17.95 -29.53 24.97
N PRO A 6 16.85 -29.71 25.71
CA PRO A 6 15.59 -30.32 25.25
C PRO A 6 14.87 -29.43 24.23
N VAL A 7 14.14 -30.07 23.31
CA VAL A 7 13.26 -29.34 22.39
C VAL A 7 12.17 -28.66 23.23
N PRO A 8 11.89 -27.36 23.03
CA PRO A 8 10.80 -26.69 23.73
C PRO A 8 9.47 -27.46 23.59
N PHE A 9 8.72 -27.54 24.69
CA PHE A 9 7.42 -28.22 24.81
C PHE A 9 7.42 -29.75 24.62
N LEU A 10 8.57 -30.42 24.66
CA LEU A 10 8.63 -31.88 24.59
C LEU A 10 8.32 -32.56 25.94
N SER A 11 8.57 -31.88 27.04
CA SER A 11 8.34 -32.37 28.40
C SER A 11 7.65 -31.33 29.28
N ASP A 12 7.00 -31.78 30.35
CA ASP A 12 6.40 -30.95 31.38
C ASP A 12 7.50 -30.39 32.32
N VAL A 13 8.24 -29.41 31.82
CA VAL A 13 9.37 -28.76 32.49
C VAL A 13 9.32 -27.25 32.30
N GLU A 14 10.08 -26.51 33.11
CA GLU A 14 10.28 -25.07 32.94
C GLU A 14 11.15 -24.77 31.72
N TYR A 15 10.83 -23.70 31.00
CA TYR A 15 11.60 -23.23 29.84
C TYR A 15 12.15 -21.83 30.10
N PRO A 16 13.41 -21.55 29.73
CA PRO A 16 13.99 -20.22 29.89
C PRO A 16 13.29 -19.22 28.96
N ALA A 17 13.26 -17.95 29.35
CA ALA A 17 12.68 -16.87 28.57
C ALA A 17 13.25 -16.80 27.13
N ALA A 18 14.53 -17.12 26.96
CA ALA A 18 15.18 -17.21 25.65
C ALA A 18 14.46 -18.19 24.69
N SER A 19 13.95 -19.33 25.17
CA SER A 19 13.21 -20.29 24.34
C SER A 19 11.90 -19.71 23.82
N PHE A 20 11.17 -18.98 24.67
CA PHE A 20 9.93 -18.30 24.25
C PHE A 20 10.22 -17.15 23.27
N ARG A 21 11.29 -16.39 23.50
CA ARG A 21 11.74 -15.35 22.57
C ARG A 21 12.12 -15.92 21.20
N GLN A 22 12.73 -17.11 21.15
CA GLN A 22 13.02 -17.80 19.88
C GLN A 22 11.75 -18.27 19.15
N LEU A 23 10.72 -18.69 19.89
CA LEU A 23 9.41 -19.00 19.32
C LEU A 23 8.82 -17.76 18.63
N LEU A 24 8.76 -16.63 19.34
CA LEU A 24 8.31 -15.34 18.78
C LEU A 24 9.16 -14.92 17.57
N HIS A 25 10.48 -15.06 17.68
CA HIS A 25 11.41 -14.72 16.62
C HIS A 25 11.14 -15.49 15.33
N THR A 26 10.79 -16.77 15.45
CA THR A 26 10.38 -17.61 14.33
C THR A 26 9.02 -17.17 13.78
N MET A 27 8.04 -16.94 14.65
CA MET A 27 6.69 -16.50 14.24
C MET A 27 6.71 -15.19 13.44
N PHE A 28 7.59 -14.25 13.78
CA PHE A 28 7.71 -12.97 13.07
C PHE A 28 8.85 -12.92 12.04
N GLY A 29 9.56 -14.03 11.84
CA GLY A 29 10.62 -14.11 10.83
C GLY A 29 11.77 -13.13 11.05
N ARG A 30 12.14 -12.91 12.32
CA ARG A 30 13.18 -11.93 12.74
C ARG A 30 12.87 -10.48 12.36
N ARG A 31 11.60 -10.13 12.18
CA ARG A 31 11.18 -8.76 11.85
C ARG A 31 10.90 -7.98 13.12
N SER A 32 11.32 -6.71 13.13
CA SER A 32 10.89 -5.72 14.12
C SER A 32 9.79 -4.86 13.52
N GLY A 33 8.73 -4.56 14.27
CA GLY A 33 7.70 -3.66 13.82
C GLY A 33 6.50 -3.57 14.76
N VAL A 34 5.70 -2.55 14.54
CA VAL A 34 4.42 -2.34 15.21
C VAL A 34 3.40 -3.31 14.62
N LEU A 35 2.65 -3.99 15.49
CA LEU A 35 1.45 -4.72 15.10
C LEU A 35 0.31 -3.72 15.04
N VAL A 36 -0.36 -3.66 13.89
CA VAL A 36 -1.50 -2.75 13.72
C VAL A 36 -2.62 -3.17 14.67
N GLY A 37 -3.08 -2.23 15.49
CA GLY A 37 -4.24 -2.36 16.34
C GLY A 37 -5.25 -1.25 16.08
N SER A 38 -6.51 -1.46 16.45
CA SER A 38 -7.59 -0.48 16.32
C SER A 38 -7.53 0.58 17.43
N GLY A 39 -6.42 1.32 17.51
CA GLY A 39 -6.32 2.45 18.42
C GLY A 39 -7.38 3.51 18.08
N THR A 40 -8.34 3.74 18.97
CA THR A 40 -9.45 4.66 18.74
C THR A 40 -9.09 6.13 18.98
N GLU A 41 -8.04 6.39 19.76
CA GLU A 41 -7.56 7.73 20.12
C GLU A 41 -6.31 8.14 19.34
N LEU A 42 -5.35 7.22 19.20
CA LEU A 42 -4.12 7.37 18.43
C LEU A 42 -3.82 6.06 17.68
N PRO A 43 -3.17 6.12 16.50
CA PRO A 43 -2.63 4.94 15.84
C PRO A 43 -1.71 4.14 16.77
N SER A 44 -1.54 2.83 16.52
CA SER A 44 -0.72 1.98 17.38
C SER A 44 0.73 2.46 17.46
N PHE A 45 1.21 2.79 18.66
CA PHE A 45 2.50 3.45 18.88
C PHE A 45 2.72 4.74 18.07
N GLY A 46 1.65 5.35 17.55
CA GLY A 46 1.71 6.60 16.82
C GLY A 46 2.17 7.74 17.74
N VAL A 47 3.13 8.53 17.26
CA VAL A 47 3.65 9.69 17.98
C VAL A 47 3.00 10.96 17.45
N VAL A 48 2.42 11.75 18.33
CA VAL A 48 1.78 13.03 17.99
C VAL A 48 2.09 14.09 19.06
N PRO A 49 2.05 15.39 18.74
CA PRO A 49 2.14 16.43 19.77
C PRO A 49 0.98 16.38 20.77
N GLN A 50 1.14 17.07 21.89
CA GLN A 50 0.04 17.34 22.81
C GLN A 50 -1.08 18.16 22.14
N PRO A 51 -2.36 18.01 22.55
CA PRO A 51 -3.45 18.83 22.02
C PRO A 51 -3.24 20.32 22.31
N THR A 52 -2.68 20.62 23.48
CA THR A 52 -2.10 21.92 23.82
C THR A 52 -0.59 21.76 23.72
N PRO A 53 0.05 22.28 22.64
CA PRO A 53 1.47 22.05 22.40
C PRO A 53 2.35 22.49 23.57
N ASP A 54 3.30 21.64 23.94
CA ASP A 54 4.36 21.87 24.91
C ASP A 54 5.64 21.10 24.50
N MET A 55 6.65 21.03 25.36
CA MET A 55 7.87 20.23 25.13
C MET A 55 7.66 18.73 25.42
N SER A 56 6.57 18.15 24.93
CA SER A 56 6.29 16.71 25.03
C SER A 56 5.50 16.21 23.81
N VAL A 57 5.56 14.90 23.61
CA VAL A 57 4.74 14.18 22.63
C VAL A 57 3.92 13.11 23.34
N ARG A 58 2.86 12.66 22.69
CA ARG A 58 2.07 11.50 23.12
C ARG A 58 2.37 10.31 22.24
N VAL A 59 2.53 9.16 22.86
CA VAL A 59 2.70 7.88 22.16
C VAL A 59 1.46 7.03 22.41
N GLY A 60 0.83 6.59 21.32
CA GLY A 60 -0.38 5.77 21.38
C GLY A 60 -0.14 4.40 21.99
N ARG A 61 -1.20 3.83 22.58
CA ARG A 61 -1.25 2.41 22.97
C ARG A 61 -0.95 1.51 21.77
N GLY A 62 -0.37 0.34 21.97
CA GLY A 62 -0.05 -0.56 20.87
C GLY A 62 0.71 -1.80 21.29
N ILE A 63 0.95 -2.66 20.30
CA ILE A 63 1.77 -3.85 20.44
C ILE A 63 2.87 -3.80 19.39
N ALA A 64 4.10 -4.13 19.76
CA ALA A 64 5.24 -4.16 18.86
C ALA A 64 6.07 -5.41 19.12
N VAL A 65 6.71 -5.89 18.06
CA VAL A 65 7.69 -6.97 18.13
C VAL A 65 9.05 -6.38 17.80
N LEU A 66 10.05 -6.65 18.63
CA LEU A 66 11.41 -6.20 18.44
C LEU A 66 12.31 -7.43 18.32
N ALA A 67 12.91 -7.64 17.16
CA ALA A 67 13.94 -8.67 16.98
C ALA A 67 15.23 -8.22 17.67
N GLY A 68 15.71 -9.06 18.59
CA GLY A 68 16.99 -8.89 19.28
C GLY A 68 18.11 -8.69 18.27
N SER A 69 18.97 -7.71 18.57
CA SER A 69 20.03 -7.25 17.66
C SER A 69 21.43 -7.51 18.20
N GLN A 70 21.56 -7.84 19.49
CA GLN A 70 22.85 -8.00 20.16
C GLN A 70 23.40 -9.42 20.04
N ASP A 71 22.53 -10.43 20.01
CA ASP A 71 22.95 -11.83 19.80
C ASP A 71 21.95 -12.61 18.92
N THR A 72 22.46 -13.56 18.15
CA THR A 72 21.66 -14.45 17.31
C THR A 72 20.65 -15.31 18.09
N GLU A 73 20.89 -15.54 19.37
CA GLU A 73 20.09 -16.35 20.28
C GLU A 73 19.12 -15.52 21.13
N GLN A 74 19.16 -14.19 21.02
CA GLN A 74 18.35 -13.27 21.81
C GLN A 74 16.84 -13.36 21.54
N GLY A 75 16.48 -13.77 20.32
CA GLY A 75 15.10 -13.95 19.89
C GLY A 75 14.36 -12.63 19.66
N SER A 76 13.04 -12.61 19.82
CA SER A 76 12.23 -11.40 19.69
C SER A 76 11.43 -11.10 20.96
N TYR A 77 11.25 -9.82 21.25
CA TYR A 77 10.49 -9.30 22.38
C TYR A 77 9.12 -8.82 21.92
N LEU A 78 8.10 -9.05 22.74
CA LEU A 78 6.76 -8.49 22.57
C LEU A 78 6.61 -7.34 23.56
N LEU A 79 6.39 -6.13 23.05
CA LEU A 79 6.18 -4.93 23.86
C LEU A 79 4.72 -4.52 23.75
N ILE A 80 4.13 -4.20 24.89
CA ILE A 80 2.73 -3.78 24.99
C ILE A 80 2.72 -2.45 25.73
N ASN A 81 2.16 -1.43 25.10
CA ASN A 81 1.77 -0.18 25.74
C ASN A 81 0.24 -0.15 25.79
N ASP A 82 -0.35 -0.15 26.98
CA ASP A 82 -1.80 -0.27 27.16
C ASP A 82 -2.52 1.09 27.32
N ALA A 83 -1.77 2.18 27.47
CA ALA A 83 -2.27 3.53 27.63
C ALA A 83 -1.58 4.52 26.68
N VAL A 84 -2.10 5.74 26.58
CA VAL A 84 -1.37 6.83 25.91
C VAL A 84 -0.32 7.36 26.88
N GLU A 85 0.95 7.34 26.47
CA GLU A 85 2.06 7.82 27.29
C GLU A 85 2.47 9.23 26.87
N THR A 86 2.71 10.10 27.85
CA THR A 86 3.31 11.42 27.60
C THR A 86 4.80 11.33 27.77
N VAL A 87 5.53 11.61 26.69
CA VAL A 87 6.97 11.47 26.59
C VAL A 87 7.59 12.87 26.52
N PRO A 88 8.37 13.28 27.53
CA PRO A 88 8.99 14.60 27.54
C PRO A 88 10.10 14.69 26.49
N ILE A 89 10.17 15.84 25.82
CA ILE A 89 11.27 16.21 24.94
C ILE A 89 12.15 17.20 25.70
N GLY A 90 13.47 16.98 25.69
CA GLY A 90 14.40 17.87 26.39
C GLY A 90 14.29 19.32 25.90
N PRO A 91 14.66 20.33 26.72
CA PRO A 91 14.55 21.73 26.34
C PRO A 91 15.28 22.02 25.03
N ALA A 92 14.71 22.90 24.20
CA ALA A 92 15.34 23.29 22.94
C ALA A 92 16.67 24.01 23.18
N SER A 93 17.59 23.86 22.24
CA SER A 93 18.83 24.64 22.23
C SER A 93 18.53 26.11 21.95
N THR A 94 19.37 27.01 22.45
CA THR A 94 19.23 28.46 22.21
C THR A 94 19.83 28.90 20.87
N VAL A 95 20.61 28.03 20.21
CA VAL A 95 21.43 28.40 19.04
C VAL A 95 21.01 27.68 17.77
N ASN A 96 20.93 26.34 17.82
CA ASN A 96 20.74 25.49 16.65
C ASN A 96 19.59 24.52 16.85
N ASP A 97 18.97 24.12 15.75
CA ASP A 97 17.98 23.05 15.72
C ASP A 97 18.63 21.71 16.08
N ARG A 98 17.82 20.72 16.46
CA ARG A 98 18.25 19.33 16.58
C ARG A 98 17.14 18.37 16.15
N ILE A 99 17.49 17.10 15.97
CA ILE A 99 16.55 16.03 15.69
C ILE A 99 16.58 15.04 16.86
N ASP A 100 15.45 14.81 17.50
CA ASP A 100 15.29 13.80 18.54
C ASP A 100 14.61 12.55 17.93
N LEU A 101 14.93 11.36 18.45
CA LEU A 101 14.36 10.09 17.99
C LEU A 101 13.56 9.44 19.12
N VAL A 102 12.25 9.31 18.89
CA VAL A 102 11.35 8.58 19.79
C VAL A 102 11.27 7.14 19.31
N GLY A 103 11.48 6.19 20.21
CA GLY A 103 11.44 4.77 19.87
C GLY A 103 11.15 3.85 21.05
N LEU A 104 11.00 2.57 20.74
CA LEU A 104 10.96 1.50 21.73
C LEU A 104 12.37 0.95 21.92
N ALA A 105 12.79 0.81 23.17
CA ALA A 105 14.08 0.26 23.52
C ALA A 105 13.91 -0.97 24.42
N VAL A 106 14.70 -2.00 24.13
CA VAL A 106 14.88 -3.16 25.01
C VAL A 106 16.35 -3.32 25.34
N ARG A 107 16.64 -3.31 26.65
CA ARG A 107 17.90 -3.76 27.23
C ARG A 107 17.65 -5.11 27.89
N ASP A 108 18.55 -6.06 27.65
CA ASP A 108 18.43 -7.39 28.22
C ASP A 108 19.74 -7.77 28.89
N GLY A 109 19.70 -7.81 30.22
CA GLY A 109 20.86 -8.11 31.08
C GLY A 109 21.45 -9.50 30.83
N ASP A 110 20.70 -10.42 30.21
CA ASP A 110 21.23 -11.74 29.81
C ASP A 110 22.20 -11.65 28.61
N TYR A 111 22.10 -10.57 27.81
CA TYR A 111 22.87 -10.40 26.57
C TYR A 111 23.74 -9.14 26.56
N THR A 112 23.49 -8.22 27.49
CA THR A 112 24.18 -6.94 27.62
C THR A 112 24.51 -6.69 29.09
N ALA A 113 25.54 -5.89 29.37
CA ALA A 113 25.85 -5.55 30.75
C ALA A 113 24.81 -4.57 31.31
N GLY A 114 24.06 -4.96 32.34
CA GLY A 114 23.13 -4.08 33.04
C GLY A 114 21.78 -4.73 33.37
N ASP A 115 20.82 -3.90 33.77
CA ASP A 115 19.46 -4.33 34.08
C ASP A 115 18.64 -4.55 32.80
N SER A 116 17.71 -5.50 32.84
CA SER A 116 16.74 -5.73 31.77
C SER A 116 15.61 -4.69 31.84
N THR A 117 15.44 -3.89 30.79
CA THR A 117 14.40 -2.86 30.69
C THR A 117 13.70 -2.88 29.33
N ALA A 118 12.43 -2.45 29.31
CA ALA A 118 11.68 -2.20 28.09
C ALA A 118 10.87 -0.91 28.26
N GLU A 119 11.13 0.08 27.41
CA GLU A 119 10.62 1.45 27.60
C GLU A 119 10.43 2.19 26.27
N ILE A 120 9.55 3.19 26.29
CA ILE A 120 9.51 4.24 25.28
C ILE A 120 10.56 5.28 25.67
N VAL A 121 11.51 5.54 24.76
CA VAL A 121 12.64 6.42 25.04
C VAL A 121 12.77 7.53 24.00
N VAL A 122 13.41 8.61 24.40
CA VAL A 122 13.83 9.70 23.52
C VAL A 122 15.35 9.71 23.48
N LEU A 123 15.92 9.51 22.30
CA LEU A 123 17.32 9.79 22.04
C LEU A 123 17.41 11.24 21.56
N ALA A 124 17.97 12.11 22.39
CA ALA A 124 18.15 13.52 22.02
C ALA A 124 19.30 13.65 21.00
N GLY A 125 19.07 14.43 19.94
CA GLY A 125 20.10 14.75 18.97
C GLY A 125 21.08 15.82 19.47
N ALA A 126 22.17 16.00 18.73
CA ALA A 126 23.10 17.10 18.94
C ALA A 126 22.62 18.36 18.19
N PRO A 127 22.51 19.53 18.84
CA PRO A 127 22.20 20.78 18.14
C PRO A 127 23.26 21.15 17.10
N ALA A 128 22.86 21.33 15.85
CA ALA A 128 23.78 21.59 14.74
C ALA A 128 23.11 22.45 13.65
N ALA A 129 23.91 23.14 12.83
CA ALA A 129 23.39 23.89 11.69
C ALA A 129 22.70 22.99 10.66
N ASN A 130 23.16 21.74 10.54
CA ASN A 130 22.50 20.66 9.82
C ASN A 130 22.28 19.52 10.82
N PRO A 131 21.12 19.46 11.49
CA PRO A 131 20.81 18.40 12.44
C PRO A 131 20.81 17.03 11.78
N GLU A 132 21.37 16.04 12.48
CA GLU A 132 21.32 14.64 12.07
C GLU A 132 20.57 13.82 13.12
N ARG A 133 19.92 12.75 12.66
CA ARG A 133 19.24 11.80 13.53
C ARG A 133 20.26 11.10 14.44
N PRO A 134 20.00 10.97 15.75
CA PRO A 134 20.86 10.19 16.63
C PRO A 134 20.79 8.71 16.28
N THR A 135 21.94 8.04 16.34
CA THR A 135 22.03 6.59 16.14
C THR A 135 21.80 5.89 17.49
N PRO A 136 20.86 4.93 17.59
CA PRO A 136 20.69 4.12 18.79
C PRO A 136 21.97 3.39 19.18
N ASP A 137 22.16 3.21 20.48
CA ASP A 137 23.23 2.39 21.04
C ASP A 137 23.15 0.96 20.48
N PRO A 138 24.23 0.39 19.90
CA PRO A 138 24.23 -0.97 19.36
C PRO A 138 23.92 -2.04 20.42
N ASP A 139 24.14 -1.75 21.71
CA ASP A 139 23.80 -2.64 22.81
C ASP A 139 22.31 -2.53 23.22
N VAL A 140 21.50 -1.80 22.45
CA VAL A 140 20.05 -1.66 22.69
C VAL A 140 19.28 -2.13 21.46
N THR A 141 18.34 -3.05 21.66
CA THR A 141 17.40 -3.38 20.59
C THR A 141 16.39 -2.25 20.48
N PHE A 142 16.41 -1.54 19.36
CA PHE A 142 15.67 -0.30 19.17
C PHE A 142 14.71 -0.38 17.96
N LEU A 143 13.47 0.06 18.14
CA LEU A 143 12.51 0.27 17.05
C LEU A 143 12.13 1.75 16.97
N PRO A 144 12.53 2.50 15.91
CA PRO A 144 12.14 3.89 15.76
C PRO A 144 10.62 4.00 15.55
N LEU A 145 10.00 4.94 16.26
CA LEU A 145 8.59 5.30 16.10
C LEU A 145 8.44 6.63 15.36
N ALA A 146 9.18 7.65 15.75
CA ALA A 146 9.14 8.95 15.10
C ALA A 146 10.44 9.74 15.23
N GLU A 147 10.67 10.60 14.26
CA GLU A 147 11.60 11.71 14.34
C GLU A 147 10.87 12.95 14.86
N VAL A 148 11.51 13.69 15.74
CA VAL A 148 11.02 14.98 16.23
C VAL A 148 12.05 16.06 15.91
N VAL A 149 11.71 16.96 15.00
CA VAL A 149 12.52 18.15 14.73
C VAL A 149 12.26 19.14 15.87
N VAL A 150 13.33 19.55 16.56
CA VAL A 150 13.26 20.51 17.67
C VAL A 150 13.97 21.79 17.24
N PRO A 151 13.24 22.82 16.76
CA PRO A 151 13.85 24.08 16.39
C PRO A 151 14.48 24.81 17.57
N ALA A 152 15.51 25.60 17.31
CA ALA A 152 16.13 26.45 18.30
C ALA A 152 15.09 27.36 18.96
N LYS A 153 15.19 27.52 20.29
CA LYS A 153 14.34 28.37 21.13
C LYS A 153 12.85 28.01 21.13
N THR A 154 12.46 26.87 20.54
CA THR A 154 11.06 26.43 20.64
C THR A 154 10.72 26.07 22.09
N SER A 155 9.47 26.33 22.47
CA SER A 155 8.89 25.88 23.74
C SER A 155 7.73 24.90 23.52
N VAL A 156 7.47 24.53 22.26
CA VAL A 156 6.36 23.66 21.87
C VAL A 156 6.78 22.74 20.73
N ILE A 157 6.24 21.53 20.71
CA ILE A 157 6.30 20.60 19.58
C ILE A 157 4.97 20.62 18.83
N THR A 158 5.02 20.82 17.51
CA THR A 158 3.85 20.88 16.63
C THR A 158 3.78 19.66 15.71
N ARG A 159 2.67 19.49 14.98
CA ARG A 159 2.45 18.30 14.14
C ARG A 159 3.47 18.20 13.00
N ASP A 160 3.86 19.33 12.42
CA ASP A 160 4.79 19.37 11.29
C ASP A 160 6.23 19.00 11.69
N GLN A 161 6.51 19.01 12.99
CA GLN A 161 7.80 18.66 13.57
C GLN A 161 7.91 17.16 13.90
N VAL A 162 6.82 16.39 13.79
CA VAL A 162 6.80 14.96 14.10
C VAL A 162 6.67 14.15 12.81
N HIS A 163 7.71 13.40 12.47
CA HIS A 163 7.74 12.55 11.28
C HIS A 163 7.67 11.08 11.68
N ASP A 164 6.73 10.35 11.11
CA ASP A 164 6.49 8.94 11.41
C ASP A 164 7.58 8.06 10.78
N LEU A 165 8.08 7.09 11.55
CA LEU A 165 9.09 6.12 11.11
C LEU A 165 8.67 4.68 11.39
N ARG A 166 7.45 4.48 11.88
CA ARG A 166 6.96 3.17 12.27
C ARG A 166 7.05 2.23 11.08
N THR A 167 7.75 1.13 11.29
CA THR A 167 7.65 -0.04 10.43
C THR A 167 6.61 -0.97 11.01
N PHE A 168 5.73 -1.51 10.18
CA PHE A 168 4.67 -2.40 10.62
C PHE A 168 4.97 -3.84 10.22
N THR A 169 4.57 -4.78 11.06
CA THR A 169 4.78 -6.20 10.83
C THR A 169 3.52 -7.01 11.11
N ALA A 170 3.55 -8.26 10.66
CA ALA A 170 2.58 -9.30 10.99
C ALA A 170 3.34 -10.61 11.18
N ALA A 171 2.70 -11.60 11.79
CA ALA A 171 3.26 -12.95 11.82
C ALA A 171 3.55 -13.43 10.39
N GLN A 172 4.53 -14.33 10.22
CA GLN A 172 4.84 -14.92 8.93
C GLN A 172 3.58 -15.55 8.32
N GLY A 173 3.29 -15.23 7.05
CA GLY A 173 2.07 -15.65 6.36
C GLY A 173 0.80 -14.88 6.76
N GLY A 174 0.86 -14.02 7.78
CA GLY A 174 -0.22 -13.16 8.19
C GLY A 174 -0.46 -12.00 7.23
N ILE A 175 -1.68 -11.48 7.25
CA ILE A 175 -2.07 -10.28 6.52
C ILE A 175 -2.20 -9.13 7.52
N GLN A 176 -1.40 -8.08 7.33
CA GLN A 176 -1.50 -6.85 8.12
C GLN A 176 -2.80 -6.12 7.76
N TYR A 177 -3.65 -5.81 8.73
CA TYR A 177 -4.74 -4.84 8.51
C TYR A 177 -4.15 -3.42 8.52
N THR A 178 -4.49 -2.56 7.56
CA THR A 178 -3.94 -1.21 7.47
C THR A 178 -5.03 -0.17 7.29
N VAL A 179 -5.02 0.89 8.11
CA VAL A 179 -5.91 2.06 7.98
C VAL A 179 -5.24 3.21 7.24
N GLN A 180 -6.01 4.19 6.78
CA GLN A 180 -5.52 5.28 5.91
C GLN A 180 -4.36 6.09 6.50
N SER A 181 -4.32 6.29 7.81
CA SER A 181 -3.22 6.98 8.50
C SER A 181 -1.90 6.19 8.51
N GLU A 182 -1.89 4.97 7.97
CA GLU A 182 -0.76 4.03 7.99
C GLU A 182 -0.47 3.50 6.58
N PHE A 183 -0.79 4.24 5.50
CA PHE A 183 -0.51 3.74 4.15
C PHE A 183 0.95 3.91 3.73
N ASP A 184 1.59 4.97 4.21
CA ASP A 184 2.92 5.39 3.79
C ASP A 184 3.99 4.84 4.72
N HIS A 185 4.17 3.52 4.69
CA HIS A 185 5.26 2.85 5.40
C HIS A 185 5.92 1.78 4.53
N PRO A 186 7.23 1.54 4.70
CA PRO A 186 7.88 0.39 4.11
C PRO A 186 7.32 -0.92 4.72
N GLY A 187 7.34 -1.99 3.95
CA GLY A 187 7.04 -3.34 4.42
C GLY A 187 8.27 -4.25 4.37
N PHE A 188 8.08 -5.49 4.76
CA PHE A 188 9.05 -6.55 4.57
C PHE A 188 8.77 -7.30 3.27
N LEU A 189 9.82 -7.78 2.58
CA LEU A 189 9.64 -8.55 1.35
C LEU A 189 8.65 -9.72 1.55
N GLY A 190 7.63 -9.78 0.69
CA GLY A 190 6.58 -10.80 0.73
C GLY A 190 5.51 -10.59 1.80
N GLN A 191 5.57 -9.51 2.59
CA GLN A 191 4.51 -9.16 3.54
C GLN A 191 3.23 -8.80 2.79
N LEU A 192 2.10 -9.26 3.32
CA LEU A 192 0.78 -8.93 2.82
C LEU A 192 0.13 -7.88 3.72
N ARG A 193 -0.63 -6.97 3.11
CA ARG A 193 -1.54 -6.06 3.81
C ARG A 193 -2.93 -6.05 3.19
N TYR A 194 -3.92 -5.85 4.04
CA TYR A 194 -5.31 -5.64 3.70
C TYR A 194 -5.70 -4.18 4.00
N ILE A 195 -6.22 -3.49 2.99
CA ILE A 195 -6.69 -2.12 3.09
C ILE A 195 -8.20 -2.10 2.82
N PRO A 196 -9.04 -1.89 3.86
CA PRO A 196 -10.49 -1.94 3.72
C PRO A 196 -11.07 -0.78 2.91
N THR A 197 -10.40 0.37 2.88
CA THR A 197 -10.92 1.62 2.28
C THR A 197 -10.38 1.92 0.89
N HIS A 198 -9.39 1.16 0.38
CA HIS A 198 -8.78 1.40 -0.94
C HIS A 198 -9.50 0.63 -2.05
N GLY A 199 -10.63 1.17 -2.52
CA GLY A 199 -11.26 0.72 -3.76
C GLY A 199 -11.36 -0.81 -3.90
N ILE A 200 -10.86 -1.34 -5.03
CA ILE A 200 -11.20 -2.69 -5.52
C ILE A 200 -10.01 -3.68 -5.46
N SER A 201 -8.84 -3.26 -4.97
CA SER A 201 -7.68 -4.16 -4.69
C SER A 201 -7.32 -4.11 -3.20
N PRO A 202 -8.10 -4.77 -2.34
CA PRO A 202 -7.92 -4.62 -0.90
C PRO A 202 -6.68 -5.33 -0.39
N VAL A 203 -6.05 -6.24 -1.15
CA VAL A 203 -4.83 -6.93 -0.72
C VAL A 203 -3.63 -6.51 -1.55
N GLN A 204 -2.55 -6.17 -0.85
CA GLN A 204 -1.27 -5.80 -1.44
C GLN A 204 -0.13 -6.64 -0.87
N VAL A 205 0.91 -6.87 -1.69
CA VAL A 205 2.17 -7.51 -1.31
C VAL A 205 3.31 -6.48 -1.38
N PHE A 206 4.22 -6.49 -0.41
CA PHE A 206 5.41 -5.66 -0.48
C PHE A 206 6.51 -6.36 -1.29
N HIS A 207 6.90 -5.75 -2.41
CA HIS A 207 7.90 -6.29 -3.32
C HIS A 207 8.65 -5.16 -4.05
N SER A 208 9.97 -5.30 -4.17
CA SER A 208 10.84 -4.30 -4.82
C SER A 208 10.68 -2.89 -4.23
N GLY A 209 10.63 -2.81 -2.88
CA GLY A 209 10.57 -1.55 -2.15
C GLY A 209 9.21 -0.84 -2.15
N ARG A 210 8.15 -1.44 -2.70
CA ARG A 210 6.81 -0.84 -2.77
C ARG A 210 5.71 -1.87 -2.53
N TRP A 211 4.56 -1.40 -2.05
CA TRP A 211 3.33 -2.19 -1.97
C TRP A 211 2.68 -2.30 -3.36
N ARG A 212 2.24 -3.52 -3.73
CA ARG A 212 1.62 -3.83 -5.03
C ARG A 212 0.33 -4.59 -4.83
N GLY A 213 -0.75 -4.22 -5.53
CA GLY A 213 -1.97 -5.03 -5.53
C GLY A 213 -1.70 -6.45 -6.03
N ILE A 214 -2.43 -7.45 -5.52
CA ILE A 214 -2.34 -8.84 -6.01
C ILE A 214 -3.64 -9.36 -6.61
N THR A 215 -4.74 -8.64 -6.44
CA THR A 215 -6.06 -9.04 -6.95
C THR A 215 -6.37 -8.29 -8.25
N SER A 216 -6.77 -9.03 -9.28
CA SER A 216 -7.31 -8.42 -10.49
C SER A 216 -8.62 -7.73 -10.20
N THR A 217 -8.81 -6.51 -10.69
CA THR A 217 -10.04 -5.76 -10.57
C THR A 217 -10.76 -5.70 -11.91
N VAL A 218 -12.09 -5.87 -11.91
CA VAL A 218 -12.91 -5.80 -13.13
C VAL A 218 -13.74 -4.52 -13.14
N TYR A 219 -13.58 -3.72 -14.19
CA TYR A 219 -14.46 -2.61 -14.55
C TYR A 219 -15.32 -3.05 -15.73
N GLN A 220 -16.63 -2.81 -15.67
CA GLN A 220 -17.53 -3.17 -16.76
C GLN A 220 -18.73 -2.24 -16.87
N THR A 221 -19.29 -2.18 -18.06
CA THR A 221 -20.56 -1.52 -18.35
C THR A 221 -21.34 -2.32 -19.38
N THR A 222 -22.66 -2.40 -19.21
CA THR A 222 -23.60 -2.91 -20.22
C THR A 222 -24.23 -1.78 -21.03
N ASN A 223 -24.00 -0.52 -20.63
CA ASN A 223 -24.55 0.66 -21.27
C ASN A 223 -23.71 1.02 -22.51
N ILE A 224 -24.01 0.34 -23.62
CA ILE A 224 -23.51 0.71 -24.94
C ILE A 224 -24.44 1.77 -25.54
N ARG A 225 -23.84 2.86 -26.03
CA ARG A 225 -24.58 3.96 -26.64
C ARG A 225 -25.24 3.49 -27.93
N VAL A 226 -26.53 3.82 -28.05
CA VAL A 226 -27.37 3.54 -29.21
C VAL A 226 -27.18 4.64 -30.24
N TYR A 227 -26.84 4.24 -31.46
CA TYR A 227 -26.74 5.10 -32.63
C TYR A 227 -27.75 4.64 -33.68
N ASN A 228 -28.37 5.59 -34.37
CA ASN A 228 -29.31 5.32 -35.47
C ASN A 228 -28.71 5.88 -36.76
N ASN A 229 -28.10 5.00 -37.57
CA ASN A 229 -27.45 5.34 -38.84
C ASN A 229 -26.58 6.62 -38.77
N THR A 230 -25.76 6.73 -37.73
CA THR A 230 -24.97 7.93 -37.46
C THR A 230 -23.66 7.90 -38.27
N ALA A 231 -23.50 8.88 -39.17
CA ALA A 231 -22.43 8.90 -40.16
C ALA A 231 -21.21 9.72 -39.72
N VAL A 232 -20.43 9.20 -38.78
CA VAL A 232 -19.19 9.82 -38.28
C VAL A 232 -18.05 8.82 -38.33
N ASP A 233 -16.82 9.30 -38.53
CA ASP A 233 -15.63 8.45 -38.63
C ASP A 233 -15.27 7.76 -37.32
N ARG A 234 -15.60 8.37 -36.18
CA ARG A 234 -15.35 7.81 -34.85
C ARG A 234 -16.52 8.09 -33.91
N LEU A 235 -17.06 7.05 -33.32
CA LEU A 235 -18.18 7.12 -32.39
C LEU A 235 -17.79 6.46 -31.08
N GLU A 236 -17.99 7.16 -29.97
CA GLU A 236 -17.86 6.57 -28.64
C GLU A 236 -19.07 5.70 -28.32
N LEU A 237 -18.84 4.42 -28.11
CA LEU A 237 -19.87 3.46 -27.73
C LEU A 237 -20.00 3.33 -26.22
N ALA A 238 -18.88 3.32 -25.48
CA ALA A 238 -18.87 3.26 -24.02
C ALA A 238 -17.54 3.73 -23.45
N ARG A 239 -17.52 4.02 -22.14
CA ARG A 239 -16.31 4.36 -21.39
C ARG A 239 -16.24 3.65 -20.05
N LEU A 240 -15.02 3.37 -19.59
CA LEU A 240 -14.71 2.88 -18.25
C LEU A 240 -13.61 3.75 -17.66
N SER A 241 -13.83 4.27 -16.46
CA SER A 241 -12.80 5.01 -15.71
C SER A 241 -12.06 4.06 -14.78
N ILE A 242 -10.75 3.99 -14.92
CA ILE A 242 -9.84 3.23 -14.06
C ILE A 242 -9.16 4.24 -13.13
N PRO A 243 -9.52 4.28 -11.82
CA PRO A 243 -8.78 5.05 -10.83
C PRO A 243 -7.32 4.62 -10.77
N ASP A 244 -6.43 5.50 -10.32
CA ASP A 244 -5.03 5.15 -10.12
C ASP A 244 -4.92 3.99 -9.09
N PRO A 245 -4.44 2.80 -9.50
CA PRO A 245 -4.28 1.71 -8.57
C PRO A 245 -3.05 1.89 -7.65
N GLY A 246 -2.19 2.89 -7.91
CA GLY A 246 -0.97 3.16 -7.14
C GLY A 246 0.21 2.27 -7.55
N TYR A 247 0.09 1.49 -8.62
CA TYR A 247 1.13 0.60 -9.14
C TYR A 247 1.03 0.46 -10.66
N PRO A 248 2.12 0.16 -11.38
CA PRO A 248 2.05 -0.16 -12.81
C PRO A 248 1.19 -1.40 -13.08
N TYR A 249 0.36 -1.34 -14.13
CA TYR A 249 -0.65 -2.37 -14.40
C TYR A 249 -0.81 -2.64 -15.90
N VAL A 250 -1.35 -3.80 -16.26
CA VAL A 250 -1.84 -4.10 -17.62
C VAL A 250 -3.35 -4.28 -17.58
N VAL A 251 -4.02 -4.05 -18.70
CA VAL A 251 -5.46 -4.17 -18.80
C VAL A 251 -5.86 -5.15 -19.90
N ASP A 252 -6.59 -6.19 -19.51
CA ASP A 252 -7.26 -7.09 -20.42
C ASP A 252 -8.66 -6.56 -20.73
N THR A 253 -8.91 -6.26 -21.99
CA THR A 253 -10.20 -5.72 -22.42
C THR A 253 -10.93 -6.71 -23.30
N SER A 254 -12.26 -6.75 -23.20
CA SER A 254 -13.12 -7.42 -24.18
C SER A 254 -14.45 -6.69 -24.26
N PHE A 255 -15.12 -6.86 -25.40
CA PHE A 255 -16.42 -6.23 -25.60
C PHE A 255 -17.31 -7.04 -26.53
N ARG A 256 -18.61 -6.79 -26.40
CA ARG A 256 -19.63 -7.17 -27.37
C ARG A 256 -20.68 -6.08 -27.50
N TYR A 257 -21.20 -5.91 -28.71
CA TYR A 257 -22.36 -5.07 -28.99
C TYR A 257 -22.98 -5.46 -30.33
N GLU A 258 -24.24 -5.11 -30.53
CA GLU A 258 -24.91 -5.24 -31.82
C GLU A 258 -24.69 -4.02 -32.71
N TYR A 259 -24.50 -4.24 -34.00
CA TYR A 259 -24.26 -3.20 -34.98
C TYR A 259 -24.94 -3.47 -36.32
N GLY A 260 -25.22 -2.41 -37.07
CA GLY A 260 -25.55 -2.43 -38.49
C GLY A 260 -24.75 -1.36 -39.23
N ALA A 261 -24.29 -1.65 -40.45
CA ALA A 261 -23.45 -0.74 -41.24
C ALA A 261 -23.90 -0.77 -42.72
N PRO A 262 -25.02 -0.11 -43.07
CA PRO A 262 -25.58 -0.12 -44.41
C PRO A 262 -24.74 0.68 -45.42
N GLY A 263 -25.15 0.63 -46.69
CA GLY A 263 -24.60 1.50 -47.74
C GLY A 263 -23.15 1.21 -48.10
N GLY A 264 -22.74 -0.07 -48.06
CA GLY A 264 -21.36 -0.45 -48.41
C GLY A 264 -20.31 0.07 -47.42
N THR A 265 -20.69 0.29 -46.17
CA THR A 265 -19.81 0.89 -45.14
C THR A 265 -19.26 -0.17 -44.22
N ARG A 266 -18.00 -0.01 -43.79
CA ARG A 266 -17.40 -0.82 -42.73
C ARG A 266 -16.97 0.05 -41.56
N TYR A 267 -17.34 -0.39 -40.38
CA TYR A 267 -16.75 0.03 -39.12
C TYR A 267 -15.86 -1.08 -38.54
N ASP A 268 -14.92 -0.72 -37.68
CA ASP A 268 -14.21 -1.64 -36.80
C ASP A 268 -14.38 -1.16 -35.35
N GLY A 269 -14.47 -2.10 -34.41
CA GLY A 269 -14.57 -1.79 -32.98
C GLY A 269 -13.17 -1.69 -32.37
N HIS A 270 -12.89 -0.62 -31.64
CA HIS A 270 -11.61 -0.39 -30.99
C HIS A 270 -11.81 -0.06 -29.51
N VAL A 271 -10.94 -0.59 -28.64
CA VAL A 271 -10.75 -0.06 -27.29
C VAL A 271 -9.50 0.81 -27.30
N VAL A 272 -9.63 2.08 -26.88
CA VAL A 272 -8.53 3.04 -26.80
C VAL A 272 -8.35 3.62 -25.41
N VAL A 273 -7.12 4.00 -25.08
CA VAL A 273 -6.77 4.63 -23.79
C VAL A 273 -6.82 6.16 -23.90
N ASP A 274 -7.51 6.80 -22.95
CA ASP A 274 -7.66 8.22 -22.64
C ASP A 274 -8.28 9.13 -23.70
N ASN A 275 -8.05 8.84 -24.98
CA ASN A 275 -8.43 9.74 -26.06
C ASN A 275 -9.18 9.00 -27.17
N LEU A 276 -10.42 9.43 -27.44
CA LEU A 276 -11.29 8.84 -28.45
C LEU A 276 -10.68 8.84 -29.85
N SER A 277 -9.81 9.78 -30.18
CA SER A 277 -9.25 9.96 -31.52
C SER A 277 -7.83 9.39 -31.65
N GLN A 278 -6.95 9.75 -30.72
CA GLN A 278 -5.51 9.47 -30.80
C GLN A 278 -5.03 8.49 -29.72
N GLY A 279 -5.93 7.96 -28.91
CA GLY A 279 -5.59 7.02 -27.85
C GLY A 279 -4.95 5.75 -28.39
N ALA A 280 -3.99 5.22 -27.64
CA ALA A 280 -3.36 3.94 -27.95
C ALA A 280 -4.43 2.84 -27.99
N VAL A 281 -4.41 2.02 -29.04
CA VAL A 281 -5.37 0.93 -29.24
C VAL A 281 -4.94 -0.28 -28.41
N VAL A 282 -5.86 -0.79 -27.60
CA VAL A 282 -5.66 -1.96 -26.72
C VAL A 282 -6.33 -3.21 -27.28
N ASN A 283 -7.49 -3.05 -27.93
CA ASN A 283 -8.25 -4.16 -28.50
C ASN A 283 -8.95 -3.74 -29.78
N VAL A 284 -9.03 -4.67 -30.74
CA VAL A 284 -9.64 -4.48 -32.05
C VAL A 284 -10.56 -5.66 -32.38
N TYR A 285 -11.77 -5.34 -32.85
CA TYR A 285 -12.61 -6.25 -33.61
C TYR A 285 -12.74 -5.75 -35.05
N VAL A 286 -12.30 -6.59 -35.98
CA VAL A 286 -12.24 -6.30 -37.41
C VAL A 286 -13.51 -6.81 -38.09
N GLY A 287 -14.09 -6.00 -39.00
CA GLY A 287 -15.08 -6.47 -39.98
C GLY A 287 -16.53 -6.16 -39.66
N GLN A 288 -16.85 -4.98 -39.12
CA GLN A 288 -18.25 -4.57 -38.89
C GLN A 288 -18.87 -3.99 -40.16
N GLY A 289 -19.30 -4.90 -41.05
CA GLY A 289 -19.97 -4.58 -42.31
C GLY A 289 -19.09 -4.72 -43.56
N PRO A 290 -19.66 -4.48 -44.75
CA PRO A 290 -20.99 -3.92 -45.00
C PRO A 290 -22.11 -4.93 -44.71
N THR A 291 -23.10 -4.50 -43.93
CA THR A 291 -24.28 -5.32 -43.59
C THR A 291 -25.50 -4.42 -43.42
N GLY A 292 -26.58 -4.75 -44.12
CA GLY A 292 -27.89 -4.10 -43.92
C GLY A 292 -28.60 -4.59 -42.65
N ASP A 293 -28.25 -5.80 -42.19
CA ASP A 293 -28.83 -6.42 -41.00
C ASP A 293 -28.00 -6.16 -39.75
N VAL A 294 -28.65 -6.26 -38.59
CA VAL A 294 -28.02 -6.19 -37.27
C VAL A 294 -27.21 -7.47 -37.03
N ARG A 295 -25.94 -7.32 -36.64
CA ARG A 295 -25.01 -8.41 -36.27
C ARG A 295 -24.36 -8.12 -34.93
N THR A 296 -23.84 -9.17 -34.29
CA THR A 296 -23.07 -9.03 -33.05
C THR A 296 -21.57 -8.92 -33.35
N ALA A 297 -20.93 -7.88 -32.84
CA ALA A 297 -19.48 -7.80 -32.74
C ALA A 297 -19.03 -8.39 -31.40
N VAL A 298 -18.00 -9.23 -31.40
CA VAL A 298 -17.41 -9.80 -30.19
C VAL A 298 -15.90 -9.79 -30.34
N ALA A 299 -15.22 -9.00 -29.51
CA ALA A 299 -13.76 -8.98 -29.46
C ALA A 299 -13.24 -10.04 -28.48
N ALA A 300 -12.25 -10.82 -28.92
CA ALA A 300 -11.45 -11.64 -28.01
C ALA A 300 -10.70 -10.74 -27.01
N THR A 301 -10.33 -11.31 -25.86
CA THR A 301 -9.57 -10.57 -24.86
C THR A 301 -8.20 -10.19 -25.41
N GLN A 302 -7.81 -8.92 -25.26
CA GLN A 302 -6.48 -8.41 -25.59
C GLN A 302 -5.94 -7.56 -24.44
N SER A 303 -4.63 -7.66 -24.21
CA SER A 303 -3.91 -6.98 -23.13
C SER A 303 -3.27 -5.68 -23.62
N SER A 304 -3.26 -4.66 -22.79
CA SER A 304 -2.52 -3.42 -23.03
C SER A 304 -1.02 -3.60 -22.80
N HIS A 305 -0.24 -2.59 -23.19
CA HIS A 305 1.07 -2.33 -22.60
C HIS A 305 0.93 -1.93 -21.12
N VAL A 306 2.06 -1.79 -20.42
CA VAL A 306 2.07 -1.34 -19.02
C VAL A 306 1.61 0.12 -18.93
N LEU A 307 0.61 0.35 -18.08
CA LEU A 307 0.02 1.63 -17.74
C LEU A 307 0.38 2.04 -16.32
N THR A 308 0.31 3.34 -16.02
CA THR A 308 0.55 3.91 -14.68
C THR A 308 -0.38 5.10 -14.44
N GLY A 309 -0.89 5.25 -13.22
CA GLY A 309 -1.82 6.32 -12.92
C GLY A 309 -3.27 6.02 -13.33
N PRO A 310 -4.16 7.01 -13.24
CA PRO A 310 -5.55 6.85 -13.66
C PRO A 310 -5.67 6.89 -15.19
N HIS A 311 -6.55 6.06 -15.76
CA HIS A 311 -6.80 6.02 -17.19
C HIS A 311 -8.30 5.88 -17.51
N THR A 312 -8.71 6.33 -18.70
CA THR A 312 -10.06 6.09 -19.23
C THR A 312 -9.98 5.16 -20.42
N LEU A 313 -10.66 4.02 -20.38
CA LEU A 313 -10.81 3.15 -21.54
C LEU A 313 -12.09 3.49 -22.29
N ILE A 314 -11.96 3.63 -23.60
CA ILE A 314 -13.05 4.07 -24.47
C ILE A 314 -13.27 3.01 -25.53
N LEU A 315 -14.44 2.38 -25.53
CA LEU A 315 -14.90 1.57 -26.64
C LEU A 315 -15.44 2.49 -27.72
N ARG A 316 -14.83 2.45 -28.91
CA ARG A 316 -15.22 3.26 -30.06
C ARG A 316 -15.48 2.39 -31.29
N ALA A 317 -16.38 2.84 -32.15
CA ALA A 317 -16.48 2.37 -33.53
C ALA A 317 -15.73 3.33 -34.45
N SER A 318 -14.93 2.81 -35.37
CA SER A 318 -14.15 3.60 -36.34
C SER A 318 -14.52 3.21 -37.76
N ARG A 319 -14.94 4.17 -38.57
CA ARG A 319 -15.23 3.94 -39.99
C ARG A 319 -13.93 3.68 -40.74
N ILE A 320 -13.90 2.61 -41.54
CA ILE A 320 -12.74 2.25 -42.38
C ILE A 320 -12.97 2.69 -43.82
N TYR A 321 -14.18 2.48 -44.35
CA TYR A 321 -14.59 2.95 -45.68
C TYR A 321 -16.12 3.06 -45.78
N GLY A 322 -16.59 3.67 -46.86
CA GLY A 322 -18.01 3.92 -47.13
C GLY A 322 -18.49 5.23 -46.53
N THR A 323 -19.76 5.56 -46.76
CA THR A 323 -20.37 6.84 -46.32
C THR A 323 -21.60 6.66 -45.44
N GLY A 324 -22.14 5.44 -45.35
CA GLY A 324 -23.28 5.07 -44.52
C GLY A 324 -22.97 5.15 -43.02
N GLY A 325 -23.99 5.29 -42.19
CA GLY A 325 -23.82 5.45 -40.75
C GLY A 325 -23.71 4.13 -39.99
N LEU A 326 -23.29 4.20 -38.73
CA LEU A 326 -23.38 3.09 -37.79
C LEU A 326 -24.74 3.10 -37.10
N THR A 327 -25.35 1.93 -37.01
CA THR A 327 -26.47 1.66 -36.10
C THR A 327 -25.98 0.74 -35.00
N THR A 328 -26.36 0.98 -33.74
CA THR A 328 -26.15 0.08 -32.61
C THR A 328 -27.44 -0.09 -31.82
N THR A 329 -27.62 -1.21 -31.12
CA THR A 329 -28.82 -1.49 -30.33
C THR A 329 -28.49 -1.47 -28.82
N PRO A 330 -29.49 -1.36 -27.93
CA PRO A 330 -29.26 -1.49 -26.50
C PRO A 330 -29.05 -2.95 -26.06
N TYR A 331 -29.16 -3.92 -26.98
CA TYR A 331 -29.10 -5.34 -26.67
C TYR A 331 -27.67 -5.89 -26.81
N ASN A 332 -27.39 -6.96 -26.06
CA ASN A 332 -26.10 -7.67 -26.10
C ASN A 332 -24.85 -6.80 -25.86
N GLY A 333 -25.02 -5.65 -25.19
CA GLY A 333 -23.95 -4.74 -24.82
C GLY A 333 -23.15 -5.21 -23.61
N LEU A 334 -21.84 -5.33 -23.77
CA LEU A 334 -20.88 -5.48 -22.66
C LEU A 334 -19.56 -4.87 -23.09
N PHE A 335 -18.99 -4.01 -22.26
CA PHE A 335 -17.61 -3.58 -22.35
C PHE A 335 -16.97 -3.82 -20.99
N GLN A 336 -15.91 -4.63 -20.94
CA GLN A 336 -15.21 -4.97 -19.71
C GLN A 336 -13.70 -4.79 -19.85
N ALA A 337 -13.09 -4.44 -18.73
CA ALA A 337 -11.67 -4.26 -18.55
C ALA A 337 -11.26 -4.89 -17.23
N ARG A 338 -10.33 -5.85 -17.26
CA ARG A 338 -9.74 -6.46 -16.08
C ARG A 338 -8.31 -5.95 -15.94
N ILE A 339 -8.01 -5.30 -14.83
CA ILE A 339 -6.65 -4.82 -14.55
C ILE A 339 -5.86 -5.89 -13.80
N PHE A 340 -4.60 -6.02 -14.15
CA PHE A 340 -3.63 -6.88 -13.48
C PHE A 340 -2.41 -6.06 -13.09
N PRO A 341 -1.78 -6.35 -11.95
CA PRO A 341 -0.45 -5.83 -11.66
C PRO A 341 0.49 -6.17 -12.82
N ALA A 342 1.27 -5.19 -13.28
CA ALA A 342 2.30 -5.45 -14.27
C ALA A 342 3.43 -6.27 -13.61
N PRO A 343 4.04 -7.22 -14.35
CA PRO A 343 5.14 -8.03 -13.86
C PRO A 343 6.35 -7.19 -13.40
#